data_AF-A0A0K2GBT4-F1
#
_entry.id   AF-A0A0K2GBT4-F1
#
_cell.length_a   1.000
_cell.length_b   1.000
_cell.length_c   1.000
_cell.angle_alpha   90.00
_cell.angle_beta   90.00
_cell.angle_gamma   90.00
#
_symmetry.space_group_name_H-M   'P 1'
#
loop_
_entity.id
_entity.type
_entity.pdbx_description
1 polymer ?
#
loop_
_entity_poly.entity_id
_entity_poly.type
_entity_poly.pdbx_seq_one_letter_code
_entity_poly.pdbx_strand_id
1 'polypeptide(L)'
;MSLEALRALRARAEEALTMELARIAHELIDMEARCEALEAARDTDAAAYRIAVERGLAVEAALEWHARLDAHEAALAQTRQAVHRLRASWSGVQGQLVEASVERKILDRLAERRRRERRFDADRRIQQALDDIAQHRRRERGTDG
;
A
#
# COMPACT_ATOMS: atom_id res chain seq x y z
N MET A 1 12.63 21.18 -10.94
CA MET A 1 12.90 20.22 -9.83
C MET A 1 14.01 19.27 -10.22
N SER A 2 14.87 18.88 -9.27
CA SER A 2 15.92 17.89 -9.53
C SER A 2 15.34 16.47 -9.58
N LEU A 3 16.04 15.56 -10.28
CA LEU A 3 15.66 14.14 -10.36
C LEU A 3 15.65 13.47 -8.97
N GLU A 4 16.53 13.89 -8.06
CA GLU A 4 16.58 13.40 -6.69
C GLU A 4 15.36 13.85 -5.88
N ALA A 5 14.91 15.10 -6.04
CA ALA A 5 13.70 15.59 -5.40
C ALA A 5 12.46 14.80 -5.85
N LEU A 6 12.37 14.48 -7.15
CA LEU A 6 11.29 13.65 -7.69
C LEU A 6 11.31 12.22 -7.12
N ARG A 7 12.50 11.61 -6.99
CA ARG A 7 12.65 10.27 -6.40
C ARG A 7 12.28 10.25 -4.92
N ALA A 8 12.72 11.25 -4.16
CA ALA A 8 12.36 11.39 -2.75
C ALA A 8 10.85 11.58 -2.57
N LEU A 9 10.22 12.40 -3.42
CA LEU A 9 8.76 12.58 -3.41
C LEU A 9 8.02 11.26 -3.67
N ARG A 10 8.44 10.48 -4.67
CA ARG A 10 7.82 9.18 -4.97
C ARG A 10 8.03 8.15 -3.87
N ALA A 11 9.21 8.11 -3.26
CA ALA A 11 9.47 7.24 -2.10
C ALA A 11 8.55 7.58 -0.92
N ARG A 12 8.34 8.87 -0.63
CA ARG A 12 7.42 9.31 0.42
C ARG A 12 5.96 8.98 0.11
N ALA A 13 5.56 9.03 -1.16
CA ALA A 13 4.23 8.62 -1.59
C ALA A 13 4.01 7.10 -1.38
N GLU A 14 4.99 6.27 -1.74
CA GLU A 14 4.94 4.82 -1.48
C GLU A 14 4.85 4.50 0.02
N GLU A 15 5.60 5.22 0.85
CA GLU A 15 5.54 5.07 2.31
C GLU A 15 4.15 5.42 2.86
N ALA A 16 3.57 6.55 2.43
CA ALA A 16 2.23 6.95 2.82
C ALA A 16 1.16 5.91 2.41
N LEU A 17 1.24 5.39 1.18
CA LEU A 17 0.33 4.36 0.68
C LEU A 17 0.49 3.04 1.44
N THR A 18 1.72 2.68 1.83
CA THR A 18 1.99 1.48 2.63
C THR A 18 1.39 1.61 4.03
N MET A 19 1.55 2.78 4.67
CA MET A 19 0.91 3.06 5.96
C MET A 19 -0.62 3.03 5.86
N GLU A 20 -1.18 3.56 4.77
CA GLU A 20 -2.62 3.52 4.55
C GLU A 20 -3.13 2.08 4.36
N LEU A 21 -2.42 1.23 3.61
CA LEU A 21 -2.75 -0.19 3.53
C LEU A 21 -2.70 -0.83 4.91
N ALA A 22 -1.65 -0.62 5.70
CA ALA A 22 -1.55 -1.18 7.04
C ALA A 22 -2.74 -0.78 7.93
N ARG A 23 -3.18 0.48 7.86
CA ARG A 23 -4.40 0.95 8.53
C ARG A 23 -5.65 0.20 8.05
N ILE A 24 -5.85 0.09 6.74
CA ILE A 24 -7.02 -0.62 6.16
C ILE A 24 -7.01 -2.10 6.55
N ALA A 25 -5.85 -2.76 6.57
CA ALA A 25 -5.74 -4.15 7.04
C ALA A 25 -6.20 -4.29 8.50
N HIS A 26 -5.77 -3.38 9.37
CA HIS A 26 -6.20 -3.40 10.77
C HIS A 26 -7.71 -3.20 10.90
N GLU A 27 -8.28 -2.22 10.20
CA GLU A 27 -9.73 -1.98 10.18
C GLU A 27 -10.52 -3.18 9.61
N LEU A 28 -9.97 -3.89 8.62
CA LEU A 28 -10.58 -5.11 8.09
C LEU A 28 -10.61 -6.23 9.12
N ILE A 29 -9.48 -6.49 9.79
CA ILE A 29 -9.39 -7.51 10.85
C ILE A 29 -10.40 -7.21 11.97
N ASP A 30 -10.46 -5.95 12.42
CA ASP A 30 -11.38 -5.54 13.46
C ASP A 30 -12.85 -5.70 13.05
N MET A 31 -13.20 -5.38 11.80
CA MET A 31 -14.57 -5.55 11.31
C MET A 31 -14.94 -7.00 11.05
N GLU A 32 -14.00 -7.84 10.61
CA GLU A 32 -14.21 -9.28 10.46
C GLU A 32 -14.46 -9.92 11.83
N ALA A 33 -13.66 -9.60 12.84
CA ALA A 33 -13.89 -10.04 14.22
C ALA A 33 -15.25 -9.56 14.76
N ARG A 34 -15.67 -8.33 14.43
CA ARG A 34 -16.99 -7.82 14.80
C ARG A 34 -18.12 -8.56 14.12
N CYS A 35 -17.97 -8.94 12.84
CA CYS A 35 -18.94 -9.79 12.14
C CYS A 35 -19.09 -11.13 12.85
N GLU A 36 -17.98 -11.82 13.15
CA GLU A 36 -17.99 -13.12 13.84
C GLU A 36 -18.67 -13.03 15.21
N ALA A 37 -18.38 -11.97 15.98
CA ALA A 37 -19.02 -11.74 17.28
C ALA A 37 -20.53 -11.51 17.17
N LEU A 38 -20.98 -10.74 16.16
CA LEU A 38 -22.40 -10.51 15.92
C LEU A 38 -23.12 -11.78 15.44
N GLU A 39 -22.47 -12.60 14.61
CA GLU A 39 -23.01 -13.89 14.17
C GLU A 39 -23.19 -14.84 15.36
N ALA A 40 -22.17 -14.96 16.22
CA ALA A 40 -22.25 -15.76 17.43
C ALA A 40 -23.35 -15.28 18.40
N ALA A 41 -23.50 -13.96 18.57
CA ALA A 41 -24.55 -13.37 19.41
C ALA A 41 -25.95 -13.65 18.84
N ARG A 42 -26.13 -13.46 17.53
CA ARG A 42 -27.37 -13.76 16.81
C ARG A 42 -27.75 -15.24 16.93
N ASP A 43 -26.80 -16.14 16.76
CA ASP A 43 -27.06 -17.59 16.83
C ASP A 43 -27.40 -18.03 18.27
N THR A 44 -26.75 -17.44 19.27
CA THR A 44 -27.09 -17.62 20.69
C THR A 44 -28.53 -17.17 20.97
N ASP A 45 -28.88 -15.97 20.52
CA ASP A 45 -30.22 -15.41 20.67
C ASP A 45 -31.27 -16.24 19.92
N ALA A 46 -30.98 -16.70 18.71
CA ALA A 46 -31.87 -17.56 17.94
C ALA A 46 -32.10 -18.93 18.63
N ALA A 47 -31.07 -19.50 19.25
CA ALA A 47 -31.21 -20.71 20.06
C ALA A 47 -32.09 -20.48 21.30
N ALA A 48 -31.85 -19.39 22.03
CA ALA A 48 -32.65 -19.03 23.19
C ALA A 48 -34.12 -18.74 22.82
N TYR A 49 -34.36 -18.07 21.69
CA TYR A 49 -35.71 -17.85 21.17
C TYR A 49 -36.43 -19.17 20.90
N ARG A 50 -35.79 -20.15 20.23
CA ARG A 50 -36.40 -21.47 19.96
C ARG A 50 -36.83 -22.17 21.25
N ILE A 51 -35.96 -22.19 22.27
CA ILE A 51 -36.28 -22.78 23.58
C ILE A 51 -37.46 -22.05 24.24
N ALA A 52 -37.52 -20.73 24.12
CA ALA A 52 -38.58 -19.93 24.70
C ALA A 52 -39.94 -20.17 24.01
N VAL A 53 -39.95 -20.35 22.69
CA VAL A 53 -41.14 -20.74 21.90
C VAL A 53 -41.65 -22.13 22.32
N GLU A 54 -40.76 -23.11 22.48
CA GLU A 54 -41.12 -24.47 22.93
C GLU A 54 -41.79 -24.50 24.31
N ARG A 55 -41.46 -23.53 25.17
CA ARG A 55 -42.03 -23.40 26.52
C ARG A 55 -43.33 -22.59 26.57
N GLY A 56 -43.79 -22.08 25.43
CA GLY A 56 -44.91 -21.16 25.35
C GLY A 56 -44.44 -19.73 25.63
N LEU A 57 -44.53 -18.88 24.61
CA LEU A 57 -44.10 -17.50 24.65
C LEU A 57 -45.33 -16.56 24.57
N ALA A 58 -45.37 -15.53 25.41
CA ALA A 58 -46.35 -14.46 25.26
C ALA A 58 -46.11 -13.69 23.96
N VAL A 59 -47.17 -13.09 23.41
CA VAL A 59 -47.10 -12.36 22.13
C VAL A 59 -46.15 -11.17 22.24
N GLU A 60 -46.18 -10.44 23.35
CA GLU A 60 -45.31 -9.30 23.61
C GLU A 60 -43.83 -9.73 23.62
N ALA A 61 -43.53 -10.84 24.31
CA ALA A 61 -42.19 -11.40 24.33
C ALA A 61 -41.75 -11.89 22.93
N ALA A 62 -42.67 -12.42 22.12
CA ALA A 62 -42.38 -12.81 20.74
C ALA A 62 -41.97 -11.61 19.87
N LEU A 63 -42.63 -10.47 20.05
CA LEU A 63 -42.30 -9.22 19.36
C LEU A 63 -40.92 -8.68 19.77
N GLU A 64 -40.58 -8.73 21.06
CA GLU A 64 -39.24 -8.34 21.54
C GLU A 64 -38.13 -9.21 20.95
N TRP A 65 -38.37 -10.53 20.86
CA TRP A 65 -37.42 -11.44 20.21
C TRP A 65 -37.25 -11.15 18.73
N HIS A 66 -38.33 -10.89 18.00
CA HIS A 66 -38.25 -10.49 16.59
C HIS A 66 -37.44 -9.20 16.42
N ALA A 67 -37.76 -8.15 17.19
CA ALA A 67 -37.06 -6.88 17.11
C ALA A 67 -35.55 -7.02 17.37
N ARG A 68 -35.16 -7.89 18.32
CA ARG A 68 -33.75 -8.16 18.59
C ARG A 68 -33.06 -8.92 17.46
N LEU A 69 -33.71 -9.94 16.89
CA LEU A 69 -33.14 -10.67 15.75
C LEU A 69 -33.01 -9.78 14.51
N ASP A 70 -34.01 -8.93 14.24
CA ASP A 70 -33.97 -7.93 13.17
C ASP A 70 -32.82 -6.94 13.39
N ALA A 71 -32.60 -6.51 14.63
CA ALA A 71 -31.48 -5.63 14.98
C ALA A 71 -30.12 -6.29 14.71
N HIS A 72 -29.97 -7.58 15.01
CA HIS A 72 -28.76 -8.35 14.67
C HIS A 72 -28.55 -8.45 13.16
N GLU A 73 -29.60 -8.74 12.39
CA GLU A 73 -29.51 -8.82 10.93
C GLU A 73 -29.14 -7.48 10.31
N ALA A 74 -29.73 -6.38 10.80
CA ALA A 74 -29.38 -5.04 10.37
C ALA A 74 -27.91 -4.69 10.71
N ALA A 75 -27.45 -5.04 11.92
CA ALA A 75 -26.07 -4.80 12.33
C ALA A 75 -25.07 -5.62 11.50
N LEU A 76 -25.39 -6.87 11.19
CA LEU A 76 -24.58 -7.74 10.32
C LEU A 76 -24.52 -7.20 8.90
N ALA A 77 -25.64 -6.78 8.33
CA ALA A 77 -25.68 -6.18 7.00
C ALA A 77 -24.79 -4.93 6.91
N GLN A 78 -24.88 -4.05 7.91
CA GLN A 78 -24.05 -2.85 7.99
C GLN A 78 -22.56 -3.17 8.10
N THR A 79 -22.19 -4.12 8.96
CA THR A 79 -20.79 -4.51 9.17
C THR A 79 -20.21 -5.17 7.91
N ARG A 80 -20.96 -6.07 7.26
CA ARG A 80 -20.57 -6.67 5.97
C ARG A 80 -20.41 -5.63 4.86
N GLN A 81 -21.29 -4.63 4.81
CA GLN A 81 -21.14 -3.51 3.87
C GLN A 81 -19.89 -2.67 4.18
N ALA A 82 -19.54 -2.47 5.45
CA ALA A 82 -18.30 -1.82 5.85
C ALA A 82 -17.07 -2.63 5.39
N VAL A 83 -17.05 -3.95 5.62
CA VAL A 83 -15.98 -4.85 5.12
C VAL A 83 -15.85 -4.76 3.60
N HIS A 84 -16.96 -4.79 2.86
CA HIS A 84 -16.93 -4.64 1.40
C HIS A 84 -16.30 -3.31 0.97
N ARG A 85 -16.67 -2.19 1.61
CA ARG A 85 -16.09 -0.87 1.33
C ARG A 85 -14.59 -0.82 1.64
N LEU A 86 -14.17 -1.40 2.76
CA LEU A 86 -12.76 -1.48 3.13
C LEU A 86 -11.95 -2.32 2.14
N ARG A 87 -12.49 -3.45 1.66
CA ARG A 87 -11.85 -4.28 0.62
C ARG A 87 -11.71 -3.53 -0.72
N ALA A 88 -12.74 -2.77 -1.11
CA ALA A 88 -12.65 -1.93 -2.29
C ALA A 88 -11.58 -0.84 -2.13
N SER A 89 -11.51 -0.19 -0.96
CA SER A 89 -10.48 0.79 -0.63
C SER A 89 -9.08 0.18 -0.66
N TRP A 90 -8.90 -0.99 -0.04
CA TRP A 90 -7.66 -1.76 -0.07
C TRP A 90 -7.18 -2.00 -1.50
N SER A 91 -8.06 -2.50 -2.37
CA SER A 91 -7.71 -2.74 -3.76
C SER A 91 -7.33 -1.46 -4.51
N GLY A 92 -8.00 -0.34 -4.23
CA GLY A 92 -7.67 0.97 -4.80
C GLY A 92 -6.29 1.46 -4.38
N VAL A 93 -6.00 1.45 -3.08
CA VAL A 93 -4.70 1.89 -2.54
C VAL A 93 -3.57 0.95 -3.00
N GLN A 94 -3.83 -0.36 -3.10
CA GLN A 94 -2.87 -1.32 -3.64
C GLN A 94 -2.54 -1.01 -5.10
N GLY A 95 -3.53 -0.66 -5.91
CA GLY A 95 -3.32 -0.20 -7.29
C GLY A 95 -2.42 1.04 -7.36
N GLN A 96 -2.73 2.05 -6.54
CA GLN A 96 -1.93 3.28 -6.44
C GLN A 96 -0.48 3.00 -6.01
N LEU A 97 -0.26 2.07 -5.08
CA LEU A 97 1.08 1.69 -4.64
C LEU A 97 1.88 1.03 -5.76
N VAL A 98 1.25 0.18 -6.57
CA VAL A 98 1.88 -0.44 -7.74
C VAL A 98 2.28 0.64 -8.75
N GLU A 99 1.40 1.59 -9.05
CA GLU A 99 1.70 2.71 -9.95
C GLU A 99 2.88 3.55 -9.44
N ALA A 100 2.84 3.96 -8.16
CA ALA A 100 3.92 4.72 -7.54
C ALA A 100 5.27 3.96 -7.60
N SER A 101 5.25 2.65 -7.36
CA SER A 101 6.42 1.78 -7.46
C SER A 101 7.00 1.73 -8.88
N VAL A 102 6.14 1.66 -9.91
CA VAL A 102 6.57 1.68 -11.31
C VAL A 102 7.19 3.03 -11.65
N GLU A 103 6.56 4.14 -11.26
CA GLU A 103 7.09 5.48 -11.48
C GLU A 103 8.45 5.68 -10.81
N ARG A 104 8.62 5.23 -9.56
CA ARG A 104 9.92 5.29 -8.87
C ARG A 104 10.99 4.50 -9.61
N LYS A 105 10.68 3.28 -10.05
CA LYS A 105 11.62 2.43 -10.82
C LYS A 105 12.07 3.11 -12.12
N ILE A 106 11.18 3.83 -12.80
CA ILE A 106 11.52 4.61 -14.00
C ILE A 106 12.53 5.72 -13.63
N LEU A 107 12.25 6.47 -12.56
CA LEU A 107 13.15 7.55 -12.10
C LEU A 107 14.51 7.01 -11.65
N ASP A 108 14.54 5.85 -11.00
CA ASP A 108 15.78 5.17 -10.59
C ASP A 108 16.64 4.78 -11.80
N ARG A 109 16.02 4.21 -12.85
CA ARG A 109 16.71 3.87 -14.11
C ARG A 109 17.26 5.12 -14.80
N LEU A 110 16.50 6.22 -14.81
CA LEU A 110 16.95 7.49 -15.39
C LEU A 110 18.13 8.07 -14.60
N ALA A 111 18.10 7.98 -13.27
CA ALA A 111 19.19 8.43 -12.41
C ALA A 111 20.47 7.62 -12.64
N GLU A 112 20.33 6.31 -12.77
CA GLU A 112 21.43 5.40 -13.07
C GLU A 112 22.06 5.70 -14.43
N ARG A 113 21.24 5.89 -15.46
CA ARG A 113 21.71 6.28 -16.80
C ARG A 113 22.53 7.58 -16.76
N ARG A 114 22.01 8.62 -16.09
CA ARG A 114 22.73 9.90 -15.95
C ARG A 114 24.05 9.75 -15.18
N ARG A 115 24.09 8.87 -14.18
CA ARG A 115 25.34 8.59 -13.45
C ARG A 115 26.37 7.90 -14.34
N ARG A 116 25.96 6.97 -15.19
CA ARG A 116 26.84 6.30 -16.17
C ARG A 116 27.37 7.28 -17.21
N GLU A 117 26.52 8.12 -17.77
CA GLU A 117 26.91 9.16 -18.74
C GLU A 117 27.96 10.11 -18.13
N ARG A 118 27.73 10.60 -16.90
CA ARG A 118 28.70 11.45 -16.20
C ARG A 118 30.04 10.76 -15.92
N ARG A 119 30.03 9.47 -15.57
CA ARG A 119 31.26 8.69 -15.37
C ARG A 119 32.02 8.55 -16.67
N PHE A 120 31.33 8.19 -17.75
CA PHE A 120 31.94 8.07 -19.08
C PHE A 120 32.56 9.40 -19.55
N ASP A 121 31.86 10.52 -19.37
CA ASP A 121 32.39 11.85 -19.72
C ASP A 121 33.61 12.22 -18.86
N ALA A 122 33.61 11.88 -17.57
CA ALA A 122 34.75 12.11 -16.69
C ALA A 122 35.95 11.26 -17.11
N ASP A 123 35.74 9.97 -17.38
CA ASP A 123 36.79 9.05 -17.84
C ASP A 123 37.39 9.52 -19.17
N ARG A 124 36.55 9.98 -20.10
CA ARG A 124 37.00 10.56 -21.38
C ARG A 124 37.86 11.79 -21.19
N ARG A 125 37.47 12.71 -20.28
CA ARG A 125 38.27 13.92 -19.98
C ARG A 125 39.61 13.57 -19.33
N ILE A 126 39.62 12.59 -18.43
CA ILE A 126 40.85 12.08 -17.80
C ILE A 126 41.76 11.48 -18.87
N GLN A 127 41.23 10.65 -19.77
CA GLN A 127 42.01 10.05 -20.85
C GLN A 127 42.60 11.11 -21.79
N GLN A 128 41.80 12.10 -22.21
CA GLN A 128 42.28 13.22 -23.04
C GLN A 128 43.44 13.97 -22.36
N ALA A 129 43.31 14.29 -21.06
CA ALA A 129 44.37 14.97 -20.33
C ALA A 129 45.67 14.14 -20.25
N LEU A 130 45.55 12.82 -20.05
CA LEU A 130 46.71 11.92 -20.03
C LEU A 130 47.39 11.83 -21.41
N ASP A 131 46.60 11.75 -22.48
CA ASP A 131 47.10 11.70 -23.85
C ASP A 131 47.82 13.01 -24.21
N ASP A 132 47.28 14.16 -23.82
CA ASP A 132 47.89 15.48 -24.04
C ASP A 132 49.24 15.60 -23.32
N ILE A 133 49.32 15.17 -22.05
CA ILE A 133 50.57 15.13 -21.28
C ILE A 133 51.60 14.21 -21.95
N ALA A 134 51.17 13.04 -22.43
CA ALA A 134 52.04 12.09 -23.12
C ALA A 134 52.57 12.66 -24.44
N GLN A 135 51.73 13.39 -25.19
CA GLN A 135 52.15 14.06 -26.44
C GLN A 135 53.14 15.20 -26.17
N HIS A 136 52.90 16.03 -25.14
CA HIS A 136 53.83 17.08 -24.74
C HIS A 136 55.21 16.52 -24.39
N ARG A 137 55.27 15.48 -23.56
CA ARG A 137 56.53 14.81 -23.20
C ARG A 137 57.26 14.19 -24.39
N ARG A 138 56.54 13.69 -25.40
CA ARG A 138 57.16 13.16 -26.63
C ARG A 138 57.74 14.28 -27.50
N ARG A 139 57.06 15.43 -27.58
CA ARG A 139 57.56 16.61 -28.32
C ARG A 139 58.82 17.17 -27.67
N GLU A 140 58.85 17.32 -26.35
CA GLU A 140 60.02 17.81 -25.60
C GLU A 140 61.25 16.90 -25.79
N ARG A 141 61.07 15.57 -25.81
CA ARG A 141 62.18 14.63 -26.06
C ARG A 141 62.60 14.52 -27.53
N GLY A 142 61.74 14.93 -28.47
CA GLY A 142 62.03 14.93 -29.90
C GLY A 142 62.78 16.17 -30.39
N THR A 143 62.89 17.21 -29.55
CA THR A 143 63.64 18.44 -29.82
C THR A 143 65.08 18.45 -29.29
N ASP A 144 65.49 17.41 -28.56
CA ASP A 144 66.84 17.25 -27.96
C ASP A 144 67.76 16.29 -28.77
N GLY A 145 67.42 15.97 -30.02
CA GLY A 145 68.24 15.16 -30.94
C GLY A 145 68.55 15.90 -32.22
#